data_AF-A0A949U8E7-F1
#
_entry.id   AF-A0A949U8E7-F1
#
_cell.length_a   1.000
_cell.length_b   1.000
_cell.length_c   1.000
_cell.angle_alpha   90.00
_cell.angle_beta   90.00
_cell.angle_gamma   90.00
#
_symmetry.space_group_name_H-M   'P 1'
#
loop_
_entity.id
_entity.type
_entity.pdbx_description
1 polymer ?
#
loop_
_entity_poly.entity_id
_entity_poly.type
_entity_poly.pdbx_seq_one_letter_code
_entity_poly.pdbx_strand_id
1 'polypeptide(L)' 'MAKIIGIDLGTTNSVVAVMEGGEPKVIANEE' A
#
# COMPACT_ATOMS: atom_id res chain seq x y z
N MET A 1 6.10 -12.76 11.26
CA MET A 1 6.21 -12.78 9.78
C MET A 1 6.10 -11.35 9.30
N ALA A 2 7.08 -10.86 8.54
CA ALA A 2 6.98 -9.53 7.95
C ALA A 2 5.91 -9.55 6.86
N LYS A 3 4.97 -8.60 6.88
CA LYS A 3 4.01 -8.40 5.78
C LYS A 3 4.71 -7.66 4.64
N ILE A 4 4.43 -8.03 3.39
CA ILE A 4 4.92 -7.30 2.21
C ILE A 4 4.05 -6.07 2.01
N ILE A 5 4.69 -4.92 1.76
CA ILE A 5 4.03 -3.64 1.50
C ILE A 5 4.46 -3.15 0.11
N GLY A 6 3.48 -2.75 -0.70
CA GLY A 6 3.70 -1.98 -1.92
C GLY A 6 3.54 -0.50 -1.63
N ILE A 7 4.48 0.31 -2.10
CA ILE A 7 4.47 1.77 -1.95
C ILE A 7 4.64 2.38 -3.33
N ASP A 8 3.69 3.23 -3.73
CA ASP A 8 3.81 4.09 -4.90
C ASP A 8 3.97 5.54 -4.45
N LEU A 9 5.04 6.19 -4.91
CA LEU A 9 5.46 7.50 -4.45
C LEU A 9 5.16 8.55 -5.52
N GLY A 10 4.15 9.36 -5.26
CA GLY A 10 3.92 10.62 -5.96
C GLY A 10 4.44 11.81 -5.14
N THR A 11 4.56 12.97 -5.77
CA THR A 11 4.91 14.23 -5.09
C THR A 11 3.72 14.87 -4.37
N THR A 12 2.51 14.57 -4.82
CA THR A 12 1.26 15.14 -4.27
C THR A 12 0.50 14.13 -3.43
N ASN A 13 0.42 12.88 -3.89
CA ASN A 13 -0.27 11.79 -3.18
C ASN A 13 0.60 10.55 -3.21
N SER A 14 0.51 9.74 -2.17
CA SER A 14 1.10 8.41 -2.09
C SER A 14 0.05 7.32 -1.96
N VAL A 15 0.39 6.10 -2.39
CA VAL A 15 -0.47 4.93 -2.25
C VAL A 15 0.27 3.84 -1.49
N VAL A 16 -0.39 3.25 -0.50
CA VAL A 16 0.15 2.12 0.26
C VAL A 16 -0.80 0.94 0.14
N ALA A 17 -0.26 -0.25 -0.13
CA ALA A 17 -1.01 -1.50 -0.18
C ALA A 17 -0.29 -2.61 0.59
N VAL A 18 -1.07 -3.52 1.17
CA VAL A 18 -0.57 -4.75 1.79
C VAL A 18 -0.89 -5.94 0.88
N MET A 19 0.06 -6.87 0.74
CA MET A 19 -0.21 -8.13 0.04
C MET A 19 -0.87 -9.12 1.00
N GLU A 20 -2.14 -9.45 0.76
CA GLU A 20 -2.91 -10.43 1.52
C GLU A 20 -3.50 -11.48 0.58
N GLY A 21 -3.28 -12.77 0.85
CA GLY A 21 -3.80 -13.85 0.00
C GLY A 21 -3.23 -13.90 -1.43
N GLY A 22 -2.12 -13.19 -1.69
CA GLY A 22 -1.56 -13.05 -3.04
C GLY A 22 -2.12 -11.87 -3.83
N GLU A 23 -3.07 -11.12 -3.26
CA GLU A 23 -3.68 -9.95 -3.88
C GLU A 23 -3.29 -8.67 -3.12
N PRO A 24 -3.08 -7.54 -3.82
CA PRO A 24 -2.84 -6.25 -3.18
C PRO A 24 -4.14 -5.67 -2.64
N LYS A 25 -4.12 -5.19 -1.39
CA LYS A 25 -5.20 -4.42 -0.78
C LYS A 25 -4.72 -3.02 -0.42
N VAL A 26 -5.31 -2.01 -1.06
CA VAL A 26 -5.01 -0.60 -0.79
C VAL A 26 -5.47 -0.22 0.61
N ILE A 27 -4.64 0.56 1.30
CA ILE A 27 -4.91 1.13 2.61
C ILE A 27 -5.41 2.55 2.41
N ALA A 28 -6.61 2.86 2.90
CA ALA A 28 -7.14 4.21 2.87
C ALA A 28 -6.34 5.09 3.86
N ASN A 29 -5.90 6.26 3.40
CA ASN A 29 -5.25 7.31 4.19
C ASN A 29 -6.07 8.61 4.09
N GLU A 30 -5.70 9.59 4.92
CA GLU A 30 -6.30 10.94 4.97
C GLU A 30 -5.45 11.97 4.21
N GLU A 31 -4.55 11.52 3.32
CA GLU A 31 -3.79 12.41 2.43
C GLU A 31 -4.70 13.25 1.52
#